data_AF-A0A6G1H8B6-F1
#
_entry.id   AF-A0A6G1H8B6-F1
#
_cell.length_a   1.000
_cell.length_b   1.000
_cell.length_c   1.000
_cell.angle_alpha   90.00
_cell.angle_beta   90.00
_cell.angle_gamma   90.00
#
_symmetry.space_group_name_H-M   'P 1'
#
loop_
_entity.id
_entity.type
_entity.pdbx_description
1 polymer ?
#
loop_
_entity_poly.entity_id
_entity_poly.type
_entity_poly.pdbx_seq_one_letter_code
_entity_poly.pdbx_strand_id
1 'polypeptide(L)'
;KPIVLEQPAKFTPPSHGRALPKKKRPMQYGPKIGEEEREAMKGKQYPHMMPPEGTVMHRVLTSRGLHLWVSLSVLTSLAFYTFLQNFLHTTPFRHLLPSRALLTSSPLEYLSQFFQVYKMHIEHVSQETAEKRKRAVEDAERRKEYRRRHGEEGVG
;
A
#
# COMPACT_ATOMS: atom_id res chain seq x y z
N LYS A 1 -62.63 4.18 26.50
CA LYS A 1 -61.44 4.22 25.61
C LYS A 1 -61.59 5.44 24.71
N PRO A 2 -60.67 6.41 24.72
CA PRO A 2 -60.82 7.59 23.88
C PRO A 2 -60.62 7.22 22.41
N ILE A 3 -61.41 7.82 21.52
CA ILE A 3 -61.32 7.64 20.07
C ILE A 3 -60.13 8.49 19.61
N VAL A 4 -59.05 7.83 19.21
CA VAL A 4 -57.87 8.48 18.63
C VAL A 4 -58.06 8.53 17.13
N LEU A 5 -58.07 9.74 16.55
CA LEU A 5 -58.13 9.93 15.10
C LEU A 5 -56.78 9.53 14.49
N GLU A 6 -56.83 8.80 13.38
CA GLU A 6 -55.62 8.39 12.66
C GLU A 6 -54.94 9.59 11.99
N GLN A 7 -53.60 9.59 11.98
CA GLN A 7 -52.83 10.68 11.40
C GLN A 7 -53.02 10.72 9.87
N PRO A 8 -53.11 11.92 9.25
CA PRO A 8 -53.29 12.04 7.82
C PRO A 8 -52.05 11.51 7.07
N ALA A 9 -52.29 10.87 5.92
CA ALA A 9 -51.24 10.31 5.09
C ALA A 9 -50.23 11.40 4.66
N LYS A 10 -48.94 11.10 4.87
CA LYS A 10 -47.83 12.01 4.57
C LYS A 10 -47.78 12.30 3.06
N PHE A 11 -47.88 13.58 2.68
CA PHE A 11 -47.74 14.02 1.29
C PHE A 11 -46.36 13.63 0.74
N THR A 12 -46.33 12.89 -0.36
CA THR A 12 -45.12 12.50 -1.07
C THR A 12 -45.09 13.23 -2.41
N PRO A 13 -44.22 14.25 -2.59
CA PRO A 13 -44.15 14.97 -3.86
C PRO A 13 -43.70 14.01 -4.99
N PRO A 14 -44.14 14.24 -6.24
CA PRO A 14 -43.73 13.42 -7.37
C PRO A 14 -42.20 13.42 -7.49
N SER A 15 -41.61 12.24 -7.61
CA SER A 15 -40.16 12.07 -7.80
C SER A 15 -39.73 12.79 -9.08
N HIS A 16 -38.85 13.77 -8.97
CA HIS A 16 -38.26 14.41 -10.15
C HIS A 16 -37.56 13.34 -11.03
N GLY A 17 -37.87 13.34 -12.33
CA GLY A 17 -37.27 12.42 -13.29
C GLY A 17 -35.74 12.58 -13.38
N ARG A 18 -35.05 11.46 -13.64
CA ARG A 18 -33.58 11.41 -13.73
C ARG A 18 -33.07 12.39 -14.78
N ALA A 19 -32.17 13.31 -14.39
CA ALA A 19 -31.55 14.25 -15.31
C ALA A 19 -30.90 13.51 -16.49
N LEU A 20 -31.24 13.92 -17.72
CA LEU A 20 -30.67 13.34 -18.93
C LEU A 20 -29.14 13.55 -18.94
N PRO A 21 -28.35 12.51 -19.27
CA PRO A 21 -26.90 12.67 -19.36
C PRO A 21 -26.59 13.70 -20.45
N LYS A 22 -25.84 14.75 -20.10
CA LYS A 22 -25.36 15.77 -21.06
C LYS A 22 -24.44 15.10 -22.10
N LYS A 23 -24.99 14.58 -23.20
CA LYS A 23 -24.24 14.19 -24.39
C LYS A 23 -23.78 15.45 -25.14
N LYS A 24 -22.82 16.17 -24.60
CA LYS A 24 -22.07 17.17 -25.37
C LYS A 24 -20.68 16.60 -25.62
N ARG A 25 -20.52 15.90 -26.76
CA ARG A 25 -19.19 15.79 -27.35
C ARG A 25 -18.72 17.23 -27.64
N PRO A 26 -17.45 17.58 -27.42
CA PRO A 26 -16.96 18.91 -27.75
C PRO A 26 -17.28 19.19 -29.22
N MET A 27 -18.06 20.25 -29.46
CA MET A 27 -18.46 20.65 -30.80
C MET A 27 -17.23 21.25 -31.48
N GLN A 28 -16.62 20.51 -32.40
CA GLN A 28 -15.49 21.02 -33.15
C GLN A 28 -16.01 21.97 -34.23
N TYR A 29 -15.79 23.27 -34.02
CA TYR A 29 -16.18 24.31 -34.96
C TYR A 29 -15.09 24.46 -36.03
N GLY A 30 -15.42 24.18 -37.29
CA GLY A 30 -14.49 24.27 -38.43
C GLY A 30 -14.58 23.08 -39.39
N PRO A 31 -13.83 23.13 -40.51
CA PRO A 31 -13.71 22.01 -41.45
C PRO A 31 -13.20 20.74 -40.75
N LYS A 32 -13.65 19.57 -41.21
CA LYS A 32 -13.11 18.30 -40.73
C LYS A 32 -11.65 18.20 -41.14
N ILE A 33 -10.77 18.00 -40.16
CA ILE A 33 -9.33 17.83 -40.41
C ILE A 33 -9.13 16.62 -41.33
N GLY A 34 -8.47 16.83 -42.47
CA GLY A 34 -8.14 15.77 -43.42
C GLY A 34 -7.13 14.76 -42.84
N GLU A 35 -6.97 13.61 -43.49
CA GLU A 35 -5.98 12.60 -43.07
C GLU A 35 -4.55 13.12 -43.22
N GLU A 36 -4.26 13.81 -44.33
CA GLU A 36 -2.96 14.43 -44.60
C GLU A 36 -2.62 15.54 -43.59
N GLU A 37 -3.60 16.37 -43.23
CA GLU A 37 -3.43 17.41 -42.22
C GLU A 37 -3.15 16.83 -40.83
N ARG A 38 -3.77 15.69 -40.48
CA ARG A 38 -3.50 14.98 -39.23
C ARG A 38 -2.08 14.45 -39.17
N GLU A 39 -1.55 13.92 -40.27
CA GLU A 39 -0.17 13.46 -40.35
C GLU A 39 0.81 14.63 -40.24
N ALA A 40 0.53 15.74 -40.93
CA ALA A 40 1.31 16.96 -40.83
C ALA A 40 1.28 17.57 -39.41
N MET A 41 0.19 17.39 -38.65
CA MET A 41 0.10 17.85 -37.25
C MET A 41 0.93 17.02 -36.29
N LYS A 42 1.14 15.71 -36.53
CA LYS A 42 1.92 14.83 -35.63
C LYS A 42 3.40 15.24 -35.54
N GLY A 43 3.97 15.71 -36.64
CA GLY A 43 5.38 16.12 -36.71
C GLY A 43 5.65 17.57 -36.29
N LYS A 44 4.62 18.38 -36.00
CA LYS A 44 4.80 19.79 -35.63
C LYS A 44 5.23 19.91 -34.17
N GLN A 45 6.40 20.49 -33.96
CA GLN A 45 6.96 20.77 -32.64
C GLN A 45 6.82 22.26 -32.33
N TYR A 46 6.17 22.59 -31.21
CA TYR A 46 6.09 23.96 -30.70
C TYR A 46 6.88 24.12 -29.40
N PRO A 47 7.27 25.36 -29.02
CA PRO A 47 7.88 25.63 -27.73
C PRO A 47 7.02 25.08 -26.57
N HIS A 48 7.66 24.53 -25.53
CA HIS A 48 7.02 23.92 -24.35
C HIS A 48 6.16 22.66 -24.61
N MET A 49 6.21 22.07 -25.80
CA MET A 49 5.63 20.75 -26.02
C MET A 49 6.54 19.63 -25.51
N MET A 50 5.97 18.44 -25.39
CA MET A 50 6.73 17.21 -25.15
C MET A 50 7.86 17.08 -26.18
N PRO A 51 9.07 16.63 -25.82
CA PRO A 51 10.16 16.44 -26.77
C PRO A 51 9.74 15.52 -27.93
N PRO A 52 10.32 15.71 -29.13
CA PRO A 52 9.89 14.99 -30.32
C PRO A 52 10.10 13.48 -30.18
N GLU A 53 9.23 12.73 -30.85
CA GLU A 53 9.29 11.27 -30.91
C GLU A 53 10.66 10.81 -31.43
N GLY A 54 11.22 9.77 -30.80
CA GLY A 54 12.57 9.27 -31.12
C GLY A 54 13.70 9.85 -30.26
N THR A 55 13.48 10.96 -29.55
CA THR A 55 14.46 11.46 -28.57
C THR A 55 14.49 10.59 -27.31
N VAL A 56 15.65 10.55 -26.63
CA VAL A 56 15.80 9.83 -25.35
C VAL A 56 14.83 10.38 -24.30
N MET A 57 14.69 11.70 -24.22
CA MET A 57 13.80 12.36 -23.27
C MET A 57 12.33 11.95 -23.49
N HIS A 58 11.88 11.88 -24.75
CA HIS A 58 10.53 11.41 -25.07
C HIS A 58 10.33 9.96 -24.62
N ARG A 59 11.32 9.09 -24.85
CA ARG A 59 11.27 7.67 -24.45
C ARG A 59 11.21 7.52 -22.92
N VAL A 60 12.05 8.25 -22.19
CA VAL A 60 12.05 8.21 -20.71
C VAL A 60 10.72 8.68 -20.15
N LEU A 61 10.16 9.78 -20.67
CA LEU A 61 8.90 10.34 -20.19
C LEU A 61 7.69 9.44 -20.50
N THR A 62 7.64 8.81 -21.68
CA THR A 62 6.48 8.00 -22.11
C THR A 62 6.54 6.53 -21.69
N SER A 63 7.71 5.99 -21.36
CA SER A 63 7.88 4.56 -21.08
C SER A 63 7.34 4.14 -19.72
N ARG A 64 6.12 3.59 -19.70
CA ARG A 64 5.49 3.06 -18.48
C ARG A 64 6.34 1.99 -17.79
N GLY A 65 7.00 1.13 -18.55
CA GLY A 65 7.87 0.07 -18.02
C GLY A 65 9.08 0.63 -17.26
N LEU A 66 9.71 1.70 -17.77
CA LEU A 66 10.83 2.36 -17.11
C LEU A 66 10.38 2.98 -15.79
N HIS A 67 9.27 3.73 -15.80
CA HIS A 67 8.72 4.34 -14.58
C HIS A 67 8.40 3.29 -13.51
N LEU A 68 7.77 2.19 -13.90
CA LEU A 68 7.49 1.07 -12.98
C LEU A 68 8.77 0.44 -12.45
N TRP A 69 9.76 0.19 -13.30
CA TRP A 69 11.03 -0.40 -12.85
C TRP A 69 11.80 0.53 -11.91
N VAL A 70 11.90 1.83 -12.21
CA VAL A 70 12.58 2.81 -11.35
C VAL A 70 11.81 2.98 -10.02
N SER A 71 10.49 3.21 -10.07
CA SER A 71 9.70 3.37 -8.84
C SER A 71 9.74 2.12 -7.96
N LEU A 72 9.59 0.93 -8.56
CA LEU A 72 9.64 -0.33 -7.83
C LEU A 72 11.05 -0.57 -7.26
N SER A 73 12.12 -0.36 -8.03
CA SER A 73 13.49 -0.55 -7.55
C SER A 73 13.83 0.37 -6.39
N VAL A 74 13.43 1.65 -6.45
CA VAL A 74 13.65 2.61 -5.34
C VAL A 74 12.86 2.19 -4.10
N LEU A 75 11.58 1.84 -4.26
CA LEU A 75 10.73 1.39 -3.14
C LEU A 75 11.27 0.10 -2.50
N THR A 76 11.62 -0.89 -3.31
CA THR A 76 12.19 -2.16 -2.83
C THR A 76 13.53 -1.94 -2.15
N SER A 77 14.41 -1.09 -2.70
CA SER A 77 15.70 -0.78 -2.09
C SER A 77 15.55 -0.06 -0.75
N LEU A 78 14.63 0.92 -0.65
CA LEU A 78 14.36 1.62 0.59
C LEU A 78 13.75 0.69 1.64
N ALA A 79 12.78 -0.15 1.25
CA ALA A 79 12.18 -1.15 2.14
C ALA A 79 13.23 -2.15 2.65
N PHE A 80 14.12 -2.62 1.78
CA PHE A 80 15.21 -3.50 2.19
C PHE A 80 16.21 -2.79 3.11
N TYR A 81 16.55 -1.53 2.82
CA TYR A 81 17.44 -0.74 3.67
C TYR A 81 16.86 -0.52 5.07
N THR A 82 15.59 -0.12 5.18
CA THR A 82 14.94 0.08 6.48
C THR A 82 14.80 -1.23 7.24
N PHE A 83 14.44 -2.32 6.56
CA PHE A 83 14.43 -3.66 7.14
C PHE A 83 15.80 -4.05 7.70
N LEU A 84 16.88 -3.87 6.92
CA LEU A 84 18.23 -4.21 7.33
C LEU A 84 18.69 -3.35 8.51
N GLN A 85 18.43 -2.04 8.48
CA GLN A 85 18.75 -1.14 9.60
C GLN A 85 17.99 -1.52 10.86
N ASN A 86 16.70 -1.83 10.75
CA ASN A 86 15.89 -2.29 11.88
C ASN A 86 16.46 -3.59 12.47
N PHE A 87 16.81 -4.56 11.63
CA PHE A 87 17.47 -5.80 12.08
C PHE A 87 18.80 -5.51 12.80
N LEU A 88 19.68 -4.70 12.21
CA LEU A 88 20.99 -4.36 12.81
C LEU A 88 20.87 -3.59 14.13
N HIS A 89 19.76 -2.86 14.33
CA HIS A 89 19.50 -2.11 15.55
C HIS A 89 18.81 -2.93 16.65
N THR A 90 17.91 -3.83 16.27
CA THR A 90 17.08 -4.60 17.23
C THR A 90 17.65 -5.96 17.58
N THR A 91 18.55 -6.52 16.76
CA THR A 91 19.00 -7.89 16.97
C THR A 91 20.02 -7.97 18.12
N PRO A 92 19.84 -8.89 19.09
CA PRO A 92 20.81 -9.10 20.17
C PRO A 92 22.09 -9.80 19.66
N PHE A 93 22.02 -10.45 18.50
CA PHE A 93 23.10 -11.25 17.91
C PHE A 93 24.03 -10.46 16.98
N ARG A 94 24.09 -9.12 17.11
CA ARG A 94 24.86 -8.24 16.20
C ARG A 94 26.35 -8.58 16.14
N HIS A 95 26.91 -9.05 17.25
CA HIS A 95 28.32 -9.42 17.35
C HIS A 95 28.68 -10.69 16.55
N LEU A 96 27.68 -11.51 16.19
CA LEU A 96 27.86 -12.73 15.39
C LEU A 96 27.79 -12.46 13.88
N LEU A 97 27.57 -11.22 13.46
CA LEU A 97 27.48 -10.88 12.05
C LEU A 97 28.85 -10.99 11.36
N PRO A 98 28.90 -11.52 10.13
CA PRO A 98 30.14 -11.61 9.37
C PRO A 98 30.74 -10.23 9.10
N SER A 99 32.07 -10.17 9.05
CA SER A 99 32.79 -8.94 8.71
C SER A 99 32.43 -8.46 7.30
N ARG A 100 32.37 -7.14 7.12
CA ARG A 100 32.11 -6.51 5.81
C ARG A 100 33.19 -6.86 4.77
N ALA A 101 34.41 -7.15 5.21
CA ALA A 101 35.50 -7.58 4.34
C ALA A 101 35.25 -8.98 3.72
N LEU A 102 34.53 -9.84 4.42
CA LEU A 102 34.19 -11.18 3.92
C LEU A 102 33.27 -11.11 2.69
N LEU A 103 32.50 -10.02 2.55
CA LEU A 103 31.58 -9.83 1.43
C LEU A 103 32.32 -9.68 0.09
N THR A 104 33.54 -9.14 0.08
CA THR A 104 34.35 -9.02 -1.15
C THR A 104 35.16 -10.27 -1.45
N SER A 105 35.61 -11.01 -0.43
CA SER A 105 36.41 -12.23 -0.61
C SER A 105 35.58 -13.49 -0.87
N SER A 106 34.50 -13.70 -0.10
CA SER A 106 33.65 -14.89 -0.18
C SER A 106 32.17 -14.52 0.02
N PRO A 107 31.49 -13.95 -1.01
CA PRO A 107 30.14 -13.43 -0.88
C PRO A 107 29.10 -14.49 -0.47
N LEU A 108 29.27 -15.74 -0.93
CA LEU A 108 28.38 -16.85 -0.58
C LEU A 108 28.47 -17.23 0.90
N GLU A 109 29.68 -17.23 1.44
CA GLU A 109 29.92 -17.55 2.84
C GLU A 109 29.34 -16.46 3.75
N TYR A 110 29.58 -15.18 3.42
CA TYR A 110 28.95 -14.04 4.11
C TYR A 110 27.44 -14.19 4.17
N LEU A 111 26.79 -14.50 3.03
CA LEU A 111 25.33 -14.68 2.98
C LEU A 111 24.89 -15.84 3.87
N SER A 112 25.59 -16.98 3.82
CA SER A 112 25.25 -18.14 4.65
C SER A 112 25.31 -17.83 6.15
N GLN A 113 26.37 -17.15 6.61
CA GLN A 113 26.53 -16.75 8.02
C GLN A 113 25.49 -15.69 8.40
N PHE A 114 25.23 -14.72 7.54
CA PHE A 114 24.18 -13.72 7.75
C PHE A 114 22.80 -14.38 7.94
N PHE A 115 22.44 -15.35 7.09
CA PHE A 115 21.17 -16.08 7.20
C PHE A 115 21.09 -16.92 8.48
N GLN A 116 22.20 -17.48 8.96
CA GLN A 116 22.23 -18.17 10.26
C GLN A 116 21.92 -17.21 11.42
N VAL A 117 22.53 -16.03 11.45
CA VAL A 117 22.23 -15.01 12.47
C VAL A 117 20.79 -14.51 12.36
N TYR A 118 20.30 -14.32 11.13
CA TYR A 118 18.91 -13.94 10.89
C TYR A 118 17.93 -15.01 11.39
N LYS A 119 18.23 -16.30 11.21
CA LYS A 119 17.44 -17.40 11.75
C LYS A 119 17.37 -17.34 13.28
N MET A 120 18.50 -17.14 13.96
CA MET A 120 18.53 -16.98 15.43
C MET A 120 17.68 -15.78 15.90
N HIS A 121 17.71 -14.67 15.16
CA HIS A 121 16.86 -13.52 15.45
C HIS A 121 15.38 -13.85 15.33
N ILE A 122 14.96 -14.56 14.27
CA ILE A 122 13.56 -14.98 14.11
C ILE A 122 13.15 -15.93 15.24
N GLU A 123 13.99 -16.89 15.60
CA GLU A 123 13.73 -17.81 16.71
C GLU A 123 13.52 -17.05 18.02
N HIS A 124 14.38 -16.07 18.31
CA HIS A 124 14.25 -15.21 19.49
C HIS A 124 12.95 -14.39 19.48
N VAL A 125 12.64 -13.69 18.38
CA VAL A 125 11.40 -12.91 18.25
C VAL A 125 10.16 -13.82 18.36
N SER A 126 10.24 -15.03 17.82
CA SER A 126 9.17 -16.03 17.92
C SER A 126 8.93 -16.47 19.37
N GLN A 127 10.01 -16.76 20.10
CA GLN A 127 9.94 -17.11 21.53
C GLN A 127 9.36 -15.97 22.36
N GLU A 128 9.86 -14.74 22.20
CA GLU A 128 9.31 -13.57 22.88
C GLU A 128 7.83 -13.36 22.58
N THR A 129 7.43 -13.53 21.31
CA THR A 129 6.04 -13.38 20.89
C THR A 129 5.15 -14.47 21.50
N ALA A 130 5.64 -15.71 21.57
CA ALA A 130 4.95 -16.81 22.21
C ALA A 130 4.77 -16.57 23.72
N GLU A 131 5.81 -16.07 24.40
CA GLU A 131 5.71 -15.68 25.81
C GLU A 131 4.72 -14.55 26.04
N LYS A 132 4.75 -13.49 25.22
CA LYS A 132 3.79 -12.38 25.29
C LYS A 132 2.36 -12.89 25.14
N ARG A 133 2.13 -13.83 24.21
CA ARG A 133 0.81 -14.46 24.01
C ARG A 133 0.40 -15.31 25.21
N LYS A 134 1.30 -16.11 25.77
CA LYS A 134 1.03 -16.90 27.00
C LYS A 134 0.61 -16.00 28.16
N ARG A 135 1.39 -14.94 28.42
CA ARG A 135 1.08 -13.95 29.47
C ARG A 135 -0.27 -13.27 29.26
N ALA A 136 -0.63 -12.96 28.01
CA ALA A 136 -1.93 -12.36 27.69
C ALA A 136 -3.11 -13.33 27.97
N VAL A 137 -2.94 -14.62 27.67
CA VAL A 137 -3.94 -15.65 27.99
C VAL A 137 -4.06 -15.85 29.50
N GLU A 138 -2.95 -15.99 30.21
CA GLU A 138 -2.92 -16.14 31.67
C GLU A 138 -3.59 -14.95 32.38
N ASP A 139 -3.36 -13.72 31.91
CA ASP A 139 -4.02 -12.52 32.44
C ASP A 139 -5.53 -12.52 32.16
N ALA A 140 -5.97 -12.96 30.98
CA ALA A 140 -7.39 -13.11 30.65
C ALA A 140 -8.07 -14.17 31.53
N GLU A 141 -7.42 -15.29 31.79
CA GLU A 141 -7.91 -16.34 32.69
C GLU A 141 -8.00 -15.85 34.13
N ARG A 142 -6.96 -15.18 34.65
CA ARG A 142 -6.96 -14.59 35.98
C ARG A 142 -8.11 -13.59 36.16
N ARG A 143 -8.38 -12.76 35.15
CA ARG A 143 -9.53 -11.83 35.16
C ARG A 143 -10.86 -12.57 35.21
N LYS A 144 -11.00 -13.68 34.49
CA LYS A 144 -12.21 -14.52 34.52
C LYS A 144 -12.41 -15.15 35.90
N GLU A 145 -11.35 -15.71 36.49
CA GLU A 145 -11.39 -16.26 37.84
C GLU A 145 -11.70 -15.21 38.91
N TYR A 146 -11.20 -13.98 38.74
CA TYR A 146 -11.50 -12.86 39.62
C TYR A 146 -13.01 -12.54 39.61
N ARG A 147 -13.61 -12.40 38.42
CA ARG A 147 -15.06 -12.15 38.26
C ARG A 147 -15.91 -13.27 38.87
N ARG A 148 -15.51 -14.53 38.66
CA ARG A 148 -16.15 -15.71 39.27
C ARG A 148 -16.18 -15.63 40.79
N ARG A 149 -15.03 -15.32 41.40
CA ARG A 149 -14.89 -15.25 42.87
C ARG A 149 -15.63 -14.08 43.50
N HIS A 150 -15.77 -12.97 42.78
CA HIS A 150 -16.46 -11.77 43.27
C HIS A 150 -17.96 -11.73 42.91
N GLY A 151 -18.50 -12.81 42.34
CA GLY A 151 -19.95 -12.98 42.14
C GLY A 151 -20.55 -12.18 40.98
N GLU A 152 -19.74 -11.60 40.09
CA GLU A 152 -20.23 -10.80 38.95
C GLU A 152 -20.75 -11.66 37.77
N GLU A 153 -20.64 -13.00 37.83
CA GLU A 153 -21.10 -13.92 36.76
C GLU A 153 -22.61 -14.31 36.88
N GLY A 154 -23.44 -13.52 37.58
CA GLY A 154 -24.84 -13.86 37.90
C GLY A 154 -25.92 -12.80 37.64
N VAL A 155 -25.71 -11.83 36.74
CA VAL A 155 -26.79 -10.91 36.29
C VAL A 155 -26.85 -10.92 34.77
N GLY A 156 -27.62 -11.86 34.23
CA GLY A 156 -28.00 -11.97 32.83
C GLY A 156 -29.43 -12.50 32.74
#